data_AF-A0A352XQM8-F1
#
_entry.id   AF-A0A352XQM8-F1
#
_cell.length_a   1.000
_cell.length_b   1.000
_cell.length_c   1.000
_cell.angle_alpha   90.00
_cell.angle_beta   90.00
_cell.angle_gamma   90.00
#
_symmetry.space_group_name_H-M   'P 1'
#
loop_
_entity.id
_entity.type
_entity.pdbx_description
1 polymer ?
#
loop_
_entity_poly.entity_id
_entity_poly.type
_entity_poly.pdbx_seq_one_letter_code
_entity_poly.pdbx_strand_id
1 'polypeptide(L)'
;MAYQMTINLSDQEYAALITEAKKSGKQPETLLREIMLQRLQPSPQLKRPLTSRELMEKQYNEGKILNIPSRRPLTRKEQAERERLARLFSGGKPASEMAIEDRGPY
;
A
#
# COMPACT_ATOMS: atom_id res chain seq x y z
N MET A 1 24.63 -17.28 0.54
CA MET A 1 23.63 -17.17 -0.54
C MET A 1 23.66 -15.73 -1.04
N ALA A 2 24.12 -15.49 -2.28
CA ALA A 2 24.05 -14.17 -2.89
C ALA A 2 22.70 -14.04 -3.61
N TYR A 3 21.84 -13.13 -3.15
CA TYR A 3 20.56 -12.84 -3.81
C TYR A 3 20.80 -11.85 -4.94
N GLN A 4 20.45 -12.25 -6.17
CA GLN A 4 20.51 -11.40 -7.35
C GLN A 4 19.10 -10.95 -7.72
N MET A 5 18.92 -9.65 -7.93
CA MET A 5 17.65 -9.05 -8.34
C MET A 5 17.86 -8.32 -9.66
N THR A 6 17.00 -8.59 -10.65
CA THR A 6 17.00 -7.90 -11.93
C THR A 6 15.97 -6.77 -11.88
N ILE A 7 16.40 -5.53 -12.15
CA ILE A 7 15.55 -4.35 -12.17
C ILE A 7 15.60 -3.78 -13.59
N ASN A 8 14.43 -3.62 -14.21
CA ASN A 8 14.31 -2.99 -15.51
C ASN A 8 14.15 -1.49 -15.30
N LEU A 9 15.12 -0.72 -15.75
CA LEU A 9 15.07 0.74 -15.75
C LEU A 9 14.94 1.22 -17.20
N SER A 10 14.21 2.31 -17.40
CA SER A 10 14.25 3.04 -18.67
C SER A 10 15.60 3.73 -18.86
N ASP A 11 15.95 4.05 -20.10
CA ASP A 11 17.22 4.73 -20.42
C ASP A 11 17.38 6.07 -19.68
N GLN A 12 16.26 6.78 -19.45
CA GLN A 12 16.24 8.04 -18.71
C GLN A 12 16.54 7.83 -17.22
N GLU A 13 15.92 6.82 -16.60
CA GLU A 13 16.14 6.48 -15.19
C GLU A 13 17.57 5.99 -14.95
N TYR A 14 18.10 5.19 -15.88
CA TYR A 14 19.48 4.72 -15.80
C TYR A 14 20.49 5.86 -15.97
N ALA A 15 20.25 6.79 -16.91
CA ALA A 15 21.09 7.97 -17.08
C ALA A 15 21.10 8.86 -15.83
N ALA A 16 19.94 9.09 -15.21
CA ALA A 16 19.83 9.83 -13.96
C ALA A 16 20.65 9.16 -12.84
N LEU A 17 20.51 7.83 -12.67
CA LEU A 17 21.27 7.05 -11.71
C LEU A 17 22.78 7.19 -11.91
N ILE A 18 23.27 7.12 -13.16
CA ILE A 18 24.70 7.30 -13.45
C ILE A 18 25.18 8.69 -13.06
N THR A 19 24.41 9.74 -13.37
CA THR A 19 24.83 11.12 -13.03
C THR A 19 24.94 11.31 -11.51
N GLU A 20 24.04 10.70 -10.75
CA GLU A 20 24.02 10.80 -9.30
C GLU A 20 25.09 9.91 -8.65
N ALA A 21 25.36 8.75 -9.23
CA ALA A 21 26.48 7.88 -8.87
C ALA A 21 27.83 8.59 -9.07
N LYS A 22 28.00 9.31 -10.21
CA LYS A 22 29.19 10.12 -10.47
C LYS A 22 29.36 11.27 -9.46
N LYS A 23 28.28 11.96 -9.10
CA LYS A 23 28.31 13.04 -8.09
C LYS A 23 28.69 12.54 -6.69
N SER A 24 28.24 11.34 -6.33
CA SER A 24 28.50 10.72 -5.03
C SER A 24 29.79 9.88 -4.99
N GLY A 25 30.45 9.66 -6.13
CA GLY A 25 31.64 8.82 -6.24
C GLY A 25 31.36 7.32 -5.98
N LYS A 26 30.10 6.89 -6.08
CA LYS A 26 29.67 5.50 -5.81
C LYS A 26 29.38 4.77 -7.11
N GLN A 27 29.36 3.44 -7.05
CA GLN A 27 28.83 2.62 -8.15
C GLN A 27 27.30 2.76 -8.22
N PRO A 28 26.70 2.76 -9.42
CA PRO A 28 25.25 2.88 -9.60
C PRO A 28 24.46 1.83 -8.81
N GLU A 29 24.95 0.60 -8.70
CA GLU A 29 24.31 -0.50 -7.97
C GLU A 29 24.31 -0.24 -6.46
N THR A 30 25.41 0.32 -5.92
CA THR A 30 25.52 0.68 -4.51
C THR A 30 24.54 1.80 -4.17
N LEU A 31 24.46 2.81 -5.03
CA LEU A 31 23.52 3.91 -4.87
C LEU A 31 22.07 3.41 -4.96
N LEU A 32 21.76 2.57 -5.95
CA LEU A 32 20.42 1.99 -6.10
C LEU A 32 20.03 1.15 -4.87
N ARG A 33 20.97 0.34 -4.34
CA ARG A 33 20.76 -0.43 -3.13
C ARG A 33 20.49 0.47 -1.92
N GLU A 34 21.23 1.56 -1.75
CA GLU A 34 21.00 2.52 -0.66
C GLU A 34 19.63 3.19 -0.78
N ILE A 35 19.23 3.62 -1.98
CA ILE A 35 17.91 4.20 -2.24
C ILE A 35 16.82 3.19 -1.90
N MET A 36 16.96 1.94 -2.36
CA MET A 36 16.01 0.87 -2.03
C MET A 36 15.96 0.64 -0.52
N LEU A 37 17.10 0.56 0.16
CA LEU A 37 17.14 0.37 1.61
C LEU A 37 16.45 1.51 2.35
N GLN A 38 16.66 2.77 1.96
CA GLN A 38 15.98 3.92 2.58
C GLN A 38 14.47 3.90 2.36
N ARG A 39 14.01 3.52 1.16
CA ARG A 39 12.58 3.45 0.83
C ARG A 39 11.88 2.24 1.45
N LEU A 40 12.60 1.14 1.62
CA LEU A 40 12.11 -0.10 2.22
C LEU A 40 12.24 -0.11 3.74
N GLN A 41 12.98 0.84 4.33
CA GLN A 41 13.02 0.94 5.78
C GLN A 41 11.58 1.12 6.29
N PRO A 42 11.11 0.22 7.18
CA PRO A 42 9.82 0.44 7.82
C PRO A 42 9.89 1.81 8.50
N SER A 43 8.92 2.66 8.17
CA SER A 43 8.74 3.96 8.81
C SER A 43 9.02 3.83 10.30
N PRO A 44 9.83 4.73 10.89
CA PRO A 44 10.19 4.64 12.30
C PRO A 44 8.90 4.46 13.10
N GLN A 45 8.83 3.33 13.81
CA GLN A 45 7.63 2.96 14.56
C GLN A 45 7.29 4.13 15.48
N LEU A 46 6.16 4.78 15.21
CA LEU A 46 5.66 5.86 16.05
C LEU A 46 5.55 5.30 17.48
N LYS A 47 6.28 5.87 18.42
CA LYS A 47 6.20 5.52 19.86
C LYS A 47 4.85 5.84 20.49
N ARG A 48 3.92 6.39 19.70
CA ARG A 48 2.55 6.70 20.09
C ARG A 48 1.57 5.83 19.30
N PRO A 49 0.40 5.51 19.88
CA PRO A 49 -0.67 4.88 19.13
C PRO A 49 -1.04 5.73 17.91
N LEU A 50 -1.37 5.05 16.81
CA LEU A 50 -1.83 5.69 15.59
C LEU A 50 -3.16 6.38 15.85
N THR A 51 -3.33 7.57 15.30
CA THR A 51 -4.66 8.18 15.18
C THR A 51 -5.51 7.39 14.18
N SER A 52 -6.83 7.52 14.25
CA SER A 52 -7.73 6.86 13.31
C SER A 52 -7.42 7.18 11.85
N ARG A 53 -6.94 8.40 11.57
CA ARG A 53 -6.54 8.81 10.22
C ARG A 53 -5.28 8.10 9.74
N GLU A 54 -4.25 8.05 10.56
CA GLU A 54 -2.99 7.37 10.24
C GLU A 54 -3.20 5.87 10.05
N LEU A 55 -4.11 5.27 10.82
CA LEU A 55 -4.50 3.87 10.64
C LEU A 55 -5.15 3.64 9.26
N MET A 56 -6.09 4.49 8.84
CA MET A 56 -6.73 4.39 7.52
C MET A 56 -5.71 4.58 6.39
N GLU A 57 -4.81 5.57 6.51
CA GLU A 57 -3.75 5.80 5.53
C GLU A 57 -2.83 4.59 5.40
N LYS A 58 -2.45 3.96 6.52
CA LYS A 58 -1.68 2.72 6.52
C LYS A 58 -2.43 1.59 5.81
N GLN A 59 -3.70 1.37 6.13
CA GLN A 59 -4.51 0.33 5.49
C GLN A 59 -4.70 0.55 3.99
N TYR A 60 -4.82 1.81 3.56
CA TYR A 60 -4.91 2.16 2.15
C TYR A 60 -3.62 1.84 1.41
N ASN A 61 -2.46 2.20 2.00
CA ASN A 61 -1.15 1.91 1.41
C ASN A 61 -0.84 0.40 1.39
N GLU A 62 -1.38 -0.37 2.34
CA GLU A 62 -1.31 -1.83 2.36
C GLU A 62 -2.32 -2.51 1.41
N GLY A 63 -3.17 -1.73 0.71
CA GLY A 63 -4.20 -2.25 -0.20
C GLY A 63 -5.38 -2.95 0.49
N LYS A 64 -5.51 -2.81 1.82
CA LYS A 64 -6.60 -3.42 2.62
C LYS A 64 -7.92 -2.68 2.46
N ILE A 65 -7.87 -1.39 2.16
CA ILE A 65 -9.04 -0.56 1.87
C ILE A 65 -8.82 0.17 0.54
N LEU A 66 -9.90 0.34 -0.22
CA LEU A 66 -9.85 0.93 -1.56
C LEU A 66 -9.84 2.46 -1.56
N ASN A 67 -10.26 3.10 -0.46
CA ASN A 67 -10.32 4.55 -0.35
C ASN A 67 -10.31 5.02 1.11
N ILE A 68 -9.94 6.30 1.30
CA ILE A 68 -10.01 6.97 2.60
C ILE A 68 -11.20 7.94 2.57
N PRO A 69 -12.14 7.86 3.52
CA PRO A 69 -13.30 8.73 3.54
C PRO A 69 -12.91 10.22 3.63
N SER A 70 -13.35 11.02 2.66
CA SER A 70 -13.06 12.47 2.60
C SER A 70 -13.95 13.32 3.52
N ARG A 71 -14.90 12.71 4.24
CA ARG A 71 -15.95 13.36 5.05
C ARG A 71 -16.83 14.35 4.28
N ARG A 72 -16.79 14.32 2.94
CA ARG A 72 -17.72 15.10 2.12
C ARG A 72 -19.10 14.43 2.14
N PRO A 73 -20.18 15.22 2.08
CA PRO A 73 -21.51 14.65 1.89
C PRO A 73 -21.55 13.89 0.57
N LEU A 74 -22.30 12.78 0.56
CA LEU A 74 -22.51 12.01 -0.66
C LEU A 74 -23.29 12.85 -1.66
N THR A 75 -22.92 12.76 -2.92
CA THR A 75 -23.74 13.27 -4.02
C THR A 75 -25.01 12.44 -4.16
N ARG A 76 -26.05 12.99 -4.79
CA ARG A 76 -27.31 12.25 -5.03
C ARG A 76 -27.09 10.93 -5.78
N LYS A 77 -26.11 10.90 -6.70
CA LYS A 77 -25.75 9.70 -7.46
C LYS A 77 -25.10 8.64 -6.57
N GLU A 78 -24.15 9.04 -5.72
CA GLU A 78 -23.49 8.13 -4.78
C GLU A 78 -24.46 7.60 -3.72
N GLN A 79 -25.41 8.45 -3.29
CA GLN A 79 -26.49 8.05 -2.38
C GLN A 79 -27.35 6.93 -3.00
N ALA A 80 -27.79 7.11 -4.25
CA ALA A 80 -28.61 6.13 -4.97
C ALA A 80 -27.85 4.81 -5.21
N GLU A 81 -26.57 4.89 -5.57
CA GLU A 81 -25.74 3.69 -5.75
C GLU A 81 -25.53 2.97 -4.41
N ARG A 82 -25.29 3.70 -3.31
CA ARG A 82 -25.19 3.12 -1.98
C ARG A 82 -26.48 2.41 -1.57
N GLU A 83 -27.65 3.00 -1.84
CA GLU A 83 -28.95 2.37 -1.57
C GLU A 83 -29.16 1.11 -2.40
N ARG A 84 -28.79 1.15 -3.69
CA ARG A 84 -28.84 -0.03 -4.57
C ARG A 84 -27.95 -1.15 -4.04
N LEU A 85 -26.71 -0.85 -3.67
CA LEU A 85 -25.78 -1.82 -3.11
C LEU A 85 -26.29 -2.36 -1.77
N ALA A 86 -26.81 -1.51 -0.89
CA ALA A 86 -27.39 -1.94 0.37
C ALA A 86 -28.52 -2.95 0.16
N ARG A 87 -29.41 -2.72 -0.81
CA ARG A 87 -30.48 -3.68 -1.17
C ARG A 87 -29.94 -4.97 -1.79
N LEU A 88 -28.88 -4.88 -2.60
CA LEU A 88 -28.27 -6.05 -3.22
C LEU A 88 -27.61 -6.96 -2.18
N PHE A 89 -27.00 -6.39 -1.15
CA PHE A 89 -26.26 -7.12 -0.11
C PHE A 89 -27.03 -7.32 1.20
N SER A 90 -28.26 -6.83 1.33
CA SER A 90 -29.08 -6.97 2.56
C SER A 90 -29.61 -8.38 2.81
N GLY A 91 -29.45 -9.31 1.86
CA GLY A 91 -30.02 -10.66 1.92
C GLY A 91 -29.10 -11.77 2.43
N GLY A 92 -27.92 -11.45 2.96
CA GLY A 92 -26.94 -12.44 3.42
C GLY A 92 -26.89 -12.62 4.94
N LYS A 93 -26.34 -13.75 5.40
CA LYS A 93 -25.92 -13.88 6.80
C LYS A 93 -24.87 -12.80 7.11
N PRO A 94 -24.94 -12.10 8.24
CA PRO A 94 -23.91 -11.16 8.67
C PRO A 94 -22.53 -11.82 8.58
N ALA A 95 -21.51 -11.05 8.18
CA ALA A 95 -20.14 -11.57 8.15
C ALA A 95 -19.69 -12.12 9.53
N SER A 96 -20.25 -11.59 10.62
CA SER A 96 -20.04 -12.09 11.99
C SER A 96 -20.65 -13.47 12.25
N GLU A 97 -21.62 -13.91 11.45
CA GLU A 97 -22.25 -15.23 11.51
C GLU A 97 -21.70 -16.19 10.45
N MET A 98 -20.87 -15.71 9.53
CA MET A 98 -20.15 -16.56 8.59
C MET A 98 -18.99 -17.21 9.33
N ALA A 99 -19.15 -18.46 9.75
CA ALA A 99 -18.06 -19.29 10.27
C ALA A 99 -17.04 -19.52 9.14
N ILE A 100 -15.96 -18.76 9.14
CA ILE A 100 -14.77 -19.08 8.34
C ILE A 100 -14.05 -20.18 9.11
N GLU A 101 -14.43 -21.43 8.86
CA GLU A 101 -13.68 -22.56 9.40
C GLU A 101 -12.27 -22.54 8.78
N ASP A 102 -11.29 -22.13 9.57
CA ASP A 102 -9.87 -22.22 9.23
C ASP A 102 -9.44 -23.70 9.28
N ARG A 103 -9.90 -24.48 8.31
CA ARG A 103 -9.42 -25.85 8.09
C ARG A 103 -8.19 -25.79 7.19
N GLY A 104 -7.07 -25.36 7.78
CA GLY A 104 -5.75 -25.66 7.23
C GLY A 104 -5.49 -27.18 7.21
N PRO A 105 -4.64 -27.69 6.31
CA PRO A 105 -4.24 -29.09 6.32
C PRO A 105 -3.29 -29.32 7.51
N TYR A 106 -3.73 -30.10 8.49
CA TYR A 106 -2.82 -30.88 9.33
C TYR A 106 -2.48 -32.19 8.62
#